data_AF-A0A418LV45-F1
#
_entry.id   AF-A0A418LV45-F1
#
_cell.length_a   1.000
_cell.length_b   1.000
_cell.length_c   1.000
_cell.angle_alpha   90.00
_cell.angle_beta   90.00
_cell.angle_gamma   90.00
#
_symmetry.space_group_name_H-M   'P 1'
#
loop_
_entity.id
_entity.type
_entity.pdbx_description
1 polymer ?
#
loop_
_entity_poly.entity_id
_entity_poly.type
_entity_poly.pdbx_seq_one_letter_code
_entity_poly.pdbx_strand_id
1 'polypeptide(L)'
;MRVQRYRLLEHPGFIHGERVQGLDIYLPTARRNVTVVELIARGYIHQLMLSQDACATIDWFEPEQIAQMVPDWNMSFIPAHVLPALKSQGITDEQIQIMMVDNPRRLFEMQGAY
;
A
#
# COMPACT_ATOMS: atom_id res chain seq x y z
N MET A 1 15.03 -9.14 22.07
CA MET A 1 14.99 -7.68 21.83
C MET A 1 14.36 -7.41 20.46
N ARG A 2 13.07 -7.03 20.37
CA ARG A 2 12.38 -6.68 19.10
C ARG A 2 11.39 -5.51 19.27
N VAL A 3 11.72 -4.52 20.10
CA VAL A 3 10.76 -3.45 20.48
C VAL A 3 10.98 -2.12 19.73
N GLN A 4 12.02 -1.99 18.89
CA GLN A 4 12.31 -0.69 18.24
C GLN A 4 11.53 -0.38 16.95
N ARG A 5 10.81 -1.32 16.32
CA ARG A 5 10.39 -1.19 14.90
C ARG A 5 9.11 -0.41 14.61
N TYR A 6 8.32 -0.01 15.62
CA TYR A 6 6.97 0.52 15.38
C TYR A 6 6.62 1.79 16.17
N ARG A 7 7.60 2.49 16.76
CA ARG A 7 7.37 3.70 17.58
C ARG A 7 6.58 4.81 16.85
N LEU A 8 6.65 4.90 15.52
CA LEU A 8 5.83 5.84 14.76
C LEU A 8 4.33 5.50 14.75
N LEU A 9 3.96 4.23 14.86
CA LEU A 9 2.56 3.77 14.82
C LEU A 9 1.75 4.15 16.08
N GLU A 10 2.44 4.57 17.13
CA GLU A 10 1.84 4.98 18.40
C GLU A 10 1.40 6.46 18.37
N HIS A 11 1.77 7.21 17.33
CA HIS A 11 1.42 8.62 17.22
C HIS A 11 0.02 8.81 16.60
N PRO A 12 -0.93 9.49 17.28
CA PRO A 12 -2.34 9.58 16.85
C PRO A 12 -2.61 10.38 15.56
N GLY A 13 -1.57 10.79 14.82
CA GLY A 13 -1.66 11.42 13.50
C GLY A 13 -0.86 10.69 12.42
N PHE A 14 -0.23 9.56 12.74
CA PHE A 14 0.52 8.78 11.76
C PHE A 14 -0.43 7.84 11.03
N ILE A 15 -0.74 8.18 9.78
CA ILE A 15 -1.21 7.17 8.82
C ILE A 15 0.06 6.50 8.31
N HIS A 16 0.11 5.18 8.42
CA HIS A 16 1.16 4.40 7.81
C HIS A 16 1.18 4.73 6.32
N GLY A 17 2.23 5.46 5.92
CA GLY A 17 2.49 5.83 4.53
C GLY A 17 2.19 4.65 3.63
N GLU A 18 1.42 4.95 2.60
CA GLU A 18 1.02 4.07 1.52
C GLU A 18 1.99 2.90 1.27
N ARG A 19 1.46 1.69 1.23
CA ARG A 19 2.26 0.53 0.85
C ARG A 19 2.34 0.47 -0.67
N VAL A 20 3.41 1.03 -1.21
CA VAL A 20 3.74 1.01 -2.64
C VAL A 20 3.89 -0.43 -3.15
N GLN A 21 3.05 -0.84 -4.11
CA GLN A 21 3.06 -2.17 -4.76
C GLN A 21 3.48 -2.09 -6.23
N GLY A 22 3.93 -3.20 -6.82
CA GLY A 22 4.26 -3.28 -8.26
C GLY A 22 5.69 -2.87 -8.63
N LEU A 23 6.48 -2.33 -7.69
CA LEU A 23 7.90 -2.02 -7.88
C LEU A 23 8.80 -3.15 -7.35
N ASP A 24 8.78 -4.30 -8.01
CA ASP A 24 9.47 -5.50 -7.56
C ASP A 24 11.00 -5.40 -7.58
N ILE A 25 11.54 -4.45 -8.37
CA ILE A 25 12.96 -4.10 -8.38
C ILE A 25 13.51 -3.68 -7.01
N TYR A 26 12.66 -3.15 -6.12
CA TYR A 26 13.05 -2.73 -4.77
C TYR A 26 12.73 -3.79 -3.71
N LEU A 27 11.52 -4.35 -3.77
CA LEU A 27 11.07 -5.40 -2.86
C LEU A 27 9.94 -6.17 -3.54
N PRO A 28 9.97 -7.51 -3.62
CA PRO A 28 8.90 -8.23 -4.27
C PRO A 28 7.53 -8.02 -3.60
N THR A 29 6.49 -7.85 -4.42
CA THR A 29 5.10 -7.61 -3.98
C THR A 29 4.60 -8.67 -2.99
N ALA A 30 4.97 -9.94 -3.17
CA ALA A 30 4.62 -11.00 -2.22
C ALA A 30 5.15 -10.72 -0.79
N ARG A 31 6.37 -10.18 -0.65
CA ARG A 31 6.93 -9.83 0.67
C ARG A 31 6.27 -8.60 1.28
N ARG A 32 5.82 -7.67 0.44
CA ARG A 32 5.03 -6.51 0.87
C ARG A 32 3.67 -6.96 1.40
N ASN A 33 2.99 -7.88 0.72
CA ASN A 33 1.71 -8.43 1.14
C ASN A 33 1.80 -9.09 2.52
N VAL A 34 2.85 -9.89 2.78
CA VAL A 34 3.10 -10.48 4.12
C VAL A 34 3.18 -9.40 5.20
N THR A 35 3.82 -8.26 4.89
CA THR A 35 3.93 -7.14 5.84
C THR A 35 2.58 -6.48 6.09
N VAL A 36 1.75 -6.32 5.05
CA VAL A 36 0.38 -5.79 5.17
C VAL A 36 -0.46 -6.69 6.07
N VAL A 37 -0.46 -8.00 5.81
CA VAL A 37 -1.21 -8.99 6.61
C VAL A 37 -0.78 -8.94 8.08
N GLU A 38 0.53 -8.90 8.35
CA GLU A 38 1.06 -8.81 9.71
C GLU A 38 0.64 -7.52 10.44
N LEU A 39 0.59 -6.39 9.73
CA LEU A 39 0.16 -5.12 10.33
C LEU A 39 -1.34 -5.10 10.63
N ILE A 40 -2.15 -5.70 9.76
CA ILE A 40 -3.58 -5.89 10.00
C ILE A 40 -3.78 -6.78 11.23
N ALA A 41 -3.06 -7.90 11.32
CA ALA A 41 -3.12 -8.82 12.46
C ALA A 41 -2.75 -8.14 13.80
N ARG A 42 -1.91 -7.10 13.75
CA ARG A 42 -1.53 -6.30 14.92
C ARG A 42 -2.47 -5.13 15.23
N GLY A 43 -3.56 -4.97 14.49
CA GLY A 43 -4.58 -3.94 14.72
C GLY A 43 -4.32 -2.59 14.07
N TYR A 44 -3.35 -2.48 13.15
CA TYR A 44 -3.01 -1.21 12.51
C TYR A 44 -3.82 -0.90 11.24
N ILE A 45 -4.92 -1.62 11.01
CA ILE A 45 -5.69 -1.50 9.77
C ILE A 45 -6.20 -0.08 9.49
N HIS A 46 -6.61 0.68 10.51
CA HIS A 46 -7.12 2.05 10.34
C HIS A 46 -6.03 3.09 10.03
N GLN A 47 -4.76 2.67 9.99
CA GLN A 47 -3.64 3.49 9.59
C GLN A 47 -3.05 3.02 8.25
N LEU A 48 -3.62 2.03 7.57
CA LEU A 48 -3.03 1.45 6.35
C LEU A 48 -3.77 1.88 5.07
N MET A 49 -2.99 2.29 4.06
CA MET A 49 -3.47 2.51 2.69
C MET A 49 -2.54 1.82 1.70
N LEU A 50 -3.05 1.41 0.54
CA LEU A 50 -2.25 0.82 -0.53
C LEU A 50 -2.20 1.78 -1.73
N SER A 51 -1.04 1.87 -2.38
CA SER A 51 -0.81 2.69 -3.57
C SER A 51 0.22 2.00 -4.46
N GLN A 52 0.33 2.39 -5.72
CA GLN A 52 1.35 1.89 -6.64
C GLN A 52 2.49 2.88 -6.85
N ASP A 53 2.29 4.15 -6.48
CA ASP A 53 3.17 5.26 -6.89
C ASP A 53 3.44 5.23 -8.41
N ALA A 54 2.44 4.80 -9.19
CA ALA A 54 2.53 4.65 -10.64
C ALA A 54 2.09 5.94 -11.33
N CYS A 55 2.87 6.35 -12.32
CA CYS A 55 2.56 7.48 -13.19
C CYS A 55 2.11 6.97 -14.56
N ALA A 56 1.28 7.75 -15.25
CA ALA A 56 0.88 7.44 -16.62
C ALA A 56 2.04 7.64 -17.61
N THR A 57 2.89 8.64 -17.34
CA THR A 57 4.09 9.00 -18.12
C THR A 57 5.16 9.55 -17.18
N ILE A 58 6.44 9.32 -17.50
CA ILE A 58 7.58 9.90 -16.80
C ILE A 58 8.72 10.18 -17.79
N ASP A 59 9.33 11.37 -17.68
CA ASP A 59 10.36 11.82 -18.63
C ASP A 59 11.78 11.33 -18.26
N TRP A 60 11.91 10.54 -17.19
CA TRP A 60 13.20 10.09 -16.67
C TRP A 60 13.75 8.86 -17.40
N PHE A 61 12.88 8.10 -18.05
CA PHE A 61 13.22 6.84 -18.71
C PHE A 61 12.39 6.68 -19.97
N GLU A 62 12.94 5.98 -20.96
CA GLU A 62 12.17 5.62 -22.15
C GLU A 62 11.04 4.64 -21.79
N PRO A 63 9.85 4.75 -22.39
CA PRO A 63 8.71 3.89 -22.07
C PRO A 63 9.01 2.39 -22.16
N GLU A 64 9.79 1.96 -23.16
CA GLU A 64 10.18 0.57 -23.36
C GLU A 64 11.03 0.03 -22.20
N GLN A 65 11.88 0.89 -21.61
CA GLN A 65 12.72 0.50 -20.48
C GLN A 65 11.86 0.28 -19.22
N ILE A 66 10.89 1.17 -18.98
CA ILE A 66 9.94 1.05 -17.86
C ILE A 66 9.14 -0.25 -17.99
N ALA A 67 8.59 -0.52 -19.18
CA ALA A 67 7.80 -1.72 -19.45
C ALA A 67 8.60 -3.02 -19.23
N GLN A 68 9.90 -3.00 -19.48
CA GLN A 68 10.78 -4.15 -19.23
C GLN A 68 11.18 -4.30 -17.77
N MET A 69 11.52 -3.19 -17.10
CA MET A 69 12.06 -3.22 -15.74
C MET A 69 10.98 -3.40 -14.67
N VAL A 70 9.83 -2.77 -14.87
CA VAL A 70 8.73 -2.72 -13.90
C VAL A 70 7.36 -2.90 -14.58
N PRO A 71 7.11 -4.07 -15.21
CA PRO A 71 5.88 -4.31 -15.99
C PRO A 71 4.58 -4.14 -15.18
N ASP A 72 4.67 -4.38 -13.88
CA ASP A 72 3.55 -4.30 -12.93
C ASP A 72 3.34 -2.89 -12.35
N TRP A 73 4.15 -1.90 -12.73
CA TRP A 73 4.06 -0.52 -12.26
C TRP A 73 2.99 0.25 -13.03
N ASN A 74 1.73 -0.11 -12.80
CA ASN A 74 0.58 0.53 -13.43
C ASN A 74 -0.64 0.60 -12.47
N MET A 75 -1.61 1.46 -12.79
CA MET A 75 -2.77 1.71 -11.93
C MET A 75 -3.74 0.52 -11.80
N SER A 76 -3.68 -0.46 -12.69
CA SER A 76 -4.55 -1.64 -12.64
C SER A 76 -3.99 -2.78 -11.78
N PHE A 77 -2.70 -2.74 -11.43
CA PHE A 77 -2.03 -3.84 -10.73
C PHE A 77 -2.62 -4.17 -9.35
N ILE A 78 -2.94 -3.15 -8.53
CA ILE A 78 -3.55 -3.40 -7.22
C ILE A 78 -4.89 -4.12 -7.32
N PRO A 79 -5.90 -3.58 -8.03
CA PRO A 79 -7.19 -4.25 -8.10
C PRO A 79 -7.12 -5.62 -8.80
N ALA A 80 -6.25 -5.77 -9.81
CA ALA A 80 -6.15 -7.01 -10.57
C ALA A 80 -5.38 -8.13 -9.84
N HIS A 81 -4.33 -7.80 -9.09
CA HIS A 81 -3.40 -8.79 -8.55
C HIS A 81 -3.22 -8.71 -7.04
N VAL A 82 -3.07 -7.51 -6.48
CA VAL A 82 -2.78 -7.35 -5.04
C VAL A 82 -4.00 -7.67 -4.19
N LEU A 83 -5.18 -7.10 -4.51
CA LEU A 83 -6.39 -7.34 -3.71
C LEU A 83 -6.79 -8.83 -3.69
N PRO A 84 -6.82 -9.56 -4.82
CA PRO A 84 -7.06 -11.00 -4.81
C PRO A 84 -6.02 -11.79 -4.00
N ALA A 85 -4.74 -11.41 -4.08
CA ALA A 85 -3.67 -12.07 -3.32
C ALA A 85 -3.74 -11.80 -1.81
N LEU A 86 -4.27 -10.67 -1.38
CA LEU A 86 -4.53 -10.39 0.03
C LEU A 86 -5.75 -11.18 0.52
N LYS A 87 -6.80 -11.30 -0.30
CA LYS A 87 -7.97 -12.13 0.02
C LYS A 87 -7.60 -13.59 0.24
N SER A 88 -6.74 -14.16 -0.61
CA SER A 88 -6.26 -15.54 -0.44
C SER A 88 -5.44 -15.76 0.84
N GLN A 89 -4.93 -14.69 1.44
CA GLN A 89 -4.23 -14.70 2.73
C GLN A 89 -5.16 -14.42 3.92
N GLY A 90 -6.47 -14.40 3.71
CA GLY A 90 -7.48 -14.25 4.77
C GLY A 90 -7.89 -12.82 5.06
N ILE A 91 -7.46 -11.84 4.26
CA ILE A 91 -7.96 -10.46 4.37
C ILE A 91 -9.39 -10.39 3.83
N THR A 92 -10.31 -9.82 4.62
CA THR A 92 -11.72 -9.74 4.26
C THR A 92 -12.02 -8.57 3.33
N ASP A 93 -13.17 -8.61 2.65
CA ASP A 93 -13.66 -7.49 1.86
C ASP A 93 -13.87 -6.21 2.69
N GLU A 94 -14.33 -6.34 3.93
CA GLU A 94 -14.46 -5.23 4.87
C GLU A 94 -13.10 -4.59 5.19
N GLN A 95 -12.06 -5.41 5.38
CA GLN A 95 -10.71 -4.92 5.62
C GLN A 95 -10.13 -4.21 4.39
N ILE A 96 -10.41 -4.71 3.19
CA ILE A 96 -10.04 -4.05 1.94
C ILE A 96 -10.77 -2.71 1.81
N GLN A 97 -12.07 -2.66 2.11
CA GLN A 97 -12.86 -1.43 2.10
C GLN A 97 -12.27 -0.38 3.05
N ILE A 98 -11.85 -0.79 4.24
CA ILE A 98 -11.18 0.09 5.20
C ILE A 98 -9.90 0.68 4.59
N MET A 99 -9.04 -0.16 4.02
CA MET A 99 -7.74 0.28 3.49
C MET A 99 -7.83 1.12 2.21
N MET A 100 -8.76 0.78 1.31
CA MET A 100 -8.85 1.37 -0.02
C MET A 100 -9.84 2.54 -0.11
N VAL A 101 -10.76 2.66 0.84
CA VAL A 101 -11.82 3.68 0.80
C VAL A 101 -11.89 4.46 2.10
N ASP A 102 -12.11 3.80 3.23
CA ASP A 102 -12.40 4.52 4.48
C ASP A 102 -11.19 5.30 5.01
N ASN A 103 -9.99 4.70 4.94
CA ASN A 103 -8.76 5.35 5.37
C ASN A 103 -8.38 6.53 4.47
N PRO A 104 -8.35 6.41 3.12
CA PRO A 104 -8.13 7.56 2.25
C PRO A 104 -9.18 8.64 2.44
N ARG A 105 -10.47 8.27 2.50
CA ARG A 105 -11.56 9.20 2.77
C ARG A 105 -11.34 9.97 4.07
N ARG A 106 -11.05 9.27 5.16
CA ARG A 106 -10.75 9.90 6.46
C ARG A 106 -9.58 10.87 6.38
N LEU A 107 -8.52 10.53 5.64
CA LEU A 107 -7.37 11.41 5.46
C LEU A 107 -7.75 12.68 4.68
N PHE A 108 -8.47 12.56 3.56
CA PHE A 108 -8.77 13.69 2.68
C PHE A 108 -10.01 14.49 3.09
N GLU A 109 -10.92 13.93 3.88
CA GLU A 109 -12.07 14.64 4.48
C GLU A 109 -11.69 15.39 5.76
N MET A 110 -10.56 15.04 6.39
CA MET A 110 -10.01 15.83 7.51
C MET A 110 -9.61 17.22 7.02
N GLN A 111 -10.56 18.16 7.06
CA GLN A 111 -10.32 19.59 6.90
C GLN A 111 -9.67 20.12 8.18
N GLY A 112 -8.35 20.01 8.26
CA GLY A 112 -7.52 20.83 9.14
C GLY A 112 -7.04 22.06 8.36
N ALA A 113 -7.10 23.24 8.97
CA ALA A 113 -6.53 24.46 8.40
C ALA A 113 -5.06 24.19 8.05
N TYR A 114 -4.71 24.32 6.77
CA TYR A 114 -3.34 24.57 6.38
C TYR A 114 -2.92 25.93 6.94
#